data_AF-A0A679JNC5-F1
#
_entry.id   AF-A0A679JNC5-F1
#
_cell.length_a   1.000
_cell.length_b   1.000
_cell.length_c   1.000
_cell.angle_alpha   90.00
_cell.angle_beta   90.00
_cell.angle_gamma   90.00
#
_symmetry.space_group_name_H-M   'P 1'
#
loop_
_entity.id
_entity.type
_entity.pdbx_description
1 polymer ?
#
loop_
_entity_poly.entity_id
_entity_poly.type
_entity_poly.pdbx_seq_one_letter_code
_entity_poly.pdbx_strand_id
1 'polypeptide(L)' 'MDYSNTVCAHYYGSKAKGYSLTITRGPSLAVVLGTIKVSGKVEAKKVCKANNYKAWNF' A
#
# COMPACT_ATOMS: atom_id res chain seq x y z
N MET A 1 -1.51 8.89 -20.28
CA MET A 1 -1.80 8.74 -18.84
C MET A 1 -0.54 9.11 -18.08
N ASP A 2 -0.60 10.18 -17.28
CA ASP A 2 0.51 10.63 -16.44
C ASP A 2 0.65 9.70 -15.23
N TYR A 3 1.66 8.83 -15.23
CA TYR A 3 1.90 7.88 -14.13
C TYR A 3 2.52 8.53 -12.89
N SER A 4 2.89 9.81 -12.98
CA SER A 4 3.55 10.61 -11.95
C SER A 4 2.70 10.80 -10.68
N ASN A 5 1.38 10.61 -10.78
CA ASN A 5 0.43 10.69 -9.67
C ASN A 5 -0.18 9.36 -9.23
N THR A 6 0.30 8.22 -9.73
CA THR A 6 -0.26 6.93 -9.32
C THR A 6 0.16 6.62 -7.88
N VAL A 7 -0.81 6.55 -6.96
CA VAL A 7 -0.58 6.10 -5.58
C VAL A 7 -0.63 4.58 -5.55
N CYS A 8 0.48 3.98 -5.15
CA CYS A 8 0.64 2.55 -4.99
C CYS A 8 0.58 2.18 -3.51
N ALA A 9 0.06 0.99 -3.22
CA ALA A 9 0.00 0.45 -1.87
C ALA A 9 0.70 -0.90 -1.85
N HIS A 10 1.73 -1.02 -1.00
CA HIS A 10 2.57 -2.20 -0.85
C HIS A 10 2.33 -2.84 0.51
N TYR A 11 2.01 -4.13 0.51
CA TYR A 11 1.75 -4.88 1.72
C TYR A 11 3.00 -5.61 2.22
N TYR A 12 3.34 -5.41 3.50
CA TYR A 12 4.51 -6.01 4.15
C TYR A 12 4.16 -6.61 5.52
N GLY A 13 4.95 -7.59 5.95
CA GLY A 13 4.90 -8.13 7.31
C GLY A 13 4.50 -9.60 7.39
N SER A 14 4.32 -10.07 8.63
CA SER A 14 4.02 -11.48 8.94
C SER A 14 3.18 -11.58 10.20
N LYS A 15 2.48 -12.71 10.39
CA LYS A 15 1.59 -12.94 11.54
C LYS A 15 2.30 -12.74 12.89
N ALA A 16 3.61 -13.01 12.95
CA ALA A 16 4.41 -12.88 14.16
C ALA A 16 4.87 -11.44 14.48
N LYS A 17 5.03 -10.58 13.46
CA LYS A 17 5.55 -9.20 13.62
C LYS A 17 4.49 -8.12 13.40
N GLY A 18 3.27 -8.51 13.03
CA GLY A 18 2.22 -7.62 12.56
C GLY A 18 2.36 -7.29 11.07
N TYR A 19 1.27 -6.81 10.48
CA TYR A 19 1.24 -6.43 9.07
C TYR A 19 1.17 -4.91 8.93
N SER A 20 1.78 -4.40 7.86
CA SER A 20 1.85 -2.99 7.55
C SER A 20 1.59 -2.77 6.06
N LEU A 21 0.84 -1.73 5.75
CA LEU A 21 0.55 -1.27 4.40
C LEU A 21 1.29 0.05 4.18
N THR A 22 2.26 0.04 3.29
CA THR A 22 3.05 1.22 2.93
C THR A 22 2.46 1.85 1.68
N ILE A 23 2.17 3.15 1.73
CA ILE A 23 1.62 3.90 0.60
C ILE A 23 2.74 4.70 -0.06
N THR A 24 2.90 4.57 -1.36
CA THR A 24 3.94 5.24 -2.16
C THR A 24 3.32 5.99 -3.32
N ARG A 25 3.94 7.09 -3.79
CA ARG A 25 3.50 7.81 -4.99
C ARG A 25 4.53 7.70 -6.11
N GLY A 26 4.09 7.21 -7.27
CA GLY A 26 4.89 7.15 -8.50
C GLY A 26 5.71 5.85 -8.66
N PRO A 27 6.03 5.46 -9.91
CA PRO A 27 6.73 4.21 -10.22
C PRO A 27 8.26 4.24 -9.99
N SER A 28 8.86 5.42 -9.81
CA SER A 28 10.33 5.59 -9.89
C SER A 28 10.96 6.35 -8.71
N LEU A 29 10.16 7.13 -7.98
CA LEU A 29 10.54 7.83 -6.76
C LEU A 29 9.52 7.43 -5.71
N ALA A 30 9.73 6.30 -5.04
CA ALA A 30 8.84 5.83 -3.99
C ALA A 30 8.87 6.81 -2.80
N VAL A 31 8.14 7.91 -2.89
CA VAL A 31 7.90 8.79 -1.76
C VAL A 31 6.92 8.06 -0.87
N VAL A 32 7.39 7.63 0.31
CA VAL A 32 6.52 7.03 1.32
C VAL A 32 5.60 8.13 1.84
N LEU A 33 4.32 8.02 1.50
CA LEU A 33 3.28 8.92 1.99
C LEU A 33 2.85 8.56 3.42
N GLY A 34 2.97 7.28 3.78
CA GLY A 34 2.67 6.80 5.12
C GLY A 34 2.65 5.28 5.23
N THR A 35 2.57 4.81 6.48
CA THR A 35 2.45 3.39 6.81
C THR A 35 1.26 3.19 7.73
N ILE A 36 0.39 2.24 7.38
CA ILE A 36 -0.82 1.90 8.14
C ILE A 36 -0.65 0.48 8.69
N LYS A 37 -0.81 0.30 10.00
CA LYS A 37 -0.88 -1.04 10.59
C LYS A 37 -2.21 -1.69 10.22
N VAL A 38 -2.16 -2.92 9.73
CA VAL A 38 -3.34 -3.67 9.30
C VAL A 38 -3.35 -5.06 9.94
N SER A 39 -4.53 -5.62 10.15
CA SER A 39 -4.67 -6.94 10.78
C SER A 39 -4.29 -8.09 9.84
N GLY A 40 -4.23 -7.84 8.53
CA GLY A 40 -3.86 -8.84 7.53
C GLY A 40 -4.18 -8.43 6.09
N LYS A 41 -3.97 -9.36 5.16
CA LYS A 41 -4.12 -9.15 3.70
C LYS A 41 -5.54 -8.72 3.30
N VAL A 42 -6.56 -9.22 3.99
CA VAL A 42 -7.97 -8.89 3.74
C VAL A 42 -8.25 -7.41 4.09
N GLU A 43 -7.73 -6.94 5.22
CA GLU A 43 -7.89 -5.55 5.65
C GLU A 43 -7.09 -4.60 4.74
N ALA A 44 -5.86 -4.98 4.39
CA ALA A 44 -5.05 -4.26 3.41
C ALA A 44 -5.78 -4.06 2.07
N LYS A 45 -6.41 -5.10 1.53
CA LYS A 45 -7.22 -5.01 0.30
C LYS A 45 -8.38 -4.02 0.43
N LYS A 46 -9.07 -4.00 1.58
CA LYS A 46 -10.16 -3.05 1.84
C LYS A 46 -9.64 -1.61 1.84
N VAL A 47 -8.51 -1.35 2.50
CA VAL A 47 -7.89 -0.02 2.55
C VAL A 47 -7.47 0.45 1.15
N CYS A 48 -6.82 -0.41 0.36
CA CYS A 48 -6.44 -0.05 -1.01
C CYS A 48 -7.66 0.28 -1.88
N LYS A 49 -8.73 -0.53 -1.80
CA LYS A 49 -9.96 -0.30 -2.56
C LYS A 49 -10.68 0.99 -2.13
N ALA A 50 -10.78 1.23 -0.82
CA ALA A 50 -11.46 2.41 -0.28
C ALA A 50 -10.81 3.73 -0.72
N ASN A 51 -9.49 3.72 -0.93
CA ASN A 51 -8.73 4.91 -1.32
C ASN A 51 -8.33 4.94 -2.80
N ASN A 52 -8.85 4.00 -3.61
CA ASN A 52 -8.53 3.87 -5.03
C ASN A 52 -7.01 3.76 -5.32
N TYR A 53 -6.26 3.09 -4.45
CA TYR A 53 -4.83 2.86 -4.62
C TYR A 53 -4.57 1.67 -5.53
N LYS A 54 -3.54 1.78 -6.36
CA LYS A 54 -3.08 0.64 -7.17
C LYS A 54 -2.30 -0.30 -6.26
N ALA A 55 -2.87 -1.47 -6.00
CA ALA A 55 -2.21 -2.44 -5.14
C ALA A 55 -1.09 -3.16 -5.89
N TRP A 56 0.12 -3.10 -5.36
CA TRP A 56 1.31 -3.75 -5.90
C TRP A 56 1.89 -4.62 -4.79
N ASN A 57 2.10 -5.90 -5.10
CA ASN A 57 2.34 -6.98 -4.13
C ASN A 57 1.21 -7.20 -3.11
N PHE A 58 0.60 -8.38 -3.22
CA PHE A 58 -0.39 -8.92 -2.29
C PHE A 58 -0.05 -10.34 -1.92
#